data_AF-A0A179FE05-F1
#
_entry.id   AF-A0A179FE05-F1
#
_cell.length_a   1.000
_cell.length_b   1.000
_cell.length_c   1.000
_cell.angle_alpha   90.00
_cell.angle_beta   90.00
_cell.angle_gamma   90.00
#
_symmetry.space_group_name_H-M   'P 1'
#
loop_
_entity.id
_entity.type
_entity.pdbx_description
1 polymer ?
#
loop_
_entity_poly.entity_id
_entity_poly.type
_entity_poly.pdbx_seq_one_letter_code
_entity_poly.pdbx_strand_id
1 'polypeptide(L)'
;MNRSGYLTWRAKQKSQAASQVSELLASSAIQPALTEEERSRIAALIRKEGLTTNEETQILEDVACLVFLDDQFDDFEAKADIDEDKMVGILKKTWAKMTEQGRSLALGMDLSERAKMLIAKALEASTE
;
A
#
# COMPACT_ATOMS: atom_id res chain seq x y z
N MET A 1 -15.66 -12.59 10.12
CA MET A 1 -15.71 -12.43 8.64
C MET A 1 -14.85 -13.52 8.01
N ASN A 2 -15.33 -14.26 7.01
CA ASN A 2 -14.50 -15.27 6.34
C ASN A 2 -13.60 -14.61 5.26
N ARG A 3 -12.60 -15.35 4.75
CA ARG A 3 -11.65 -14.85 3.75
C ARG A 3 -12.36 -14.32 2.50
N SER A 4 -13.38 -15.02 2.00
CA SER A 4 -14.14 -14.64 0.82
C SER A 4 -14.84 -13.29 1.02
N GLY A 5 -15.55 -13.11 2.14
CA GLY A 5 -16.21 -11.86 2.48
C GLY A 5 -15.23 -10.68 2.57
N TYR A 6 -14.07 -10.90 3.20
CA TYR A 6 -13.02 -9.87 3.29
C TYR A 6 -12.52 -9.43 1.91
N LEU A 7 -12.26 -10.39 1.01
CA LEU A 7 -11.80 -10.10 -0.35
C LEU A 7 -12.87 -9.34 -1.17
N THR A 8 -14.13 -9.74 -1.06
CA THR A 8 -15.25 -9.04 -1.72
C THR A 8 -15.39 -7.61 -1.22
N TRP A 9 -15.35 -7.42 0.11
CA TRP A 9 -15.38 -6.08 0.70
C TRP A 9 -14.22 -5.22 0.21
N ARG A 10 -12.98 -5.75 0.24
CA ARG A 10 -11.78 -5.04 -0.22
C ARG A 10 -11.86 -4.65 -1.69
N ALA A 11 -12.36 -5.54 -2.55
CA ALA A 11 -12.58 -5.24 -3.97
C ALA A 11 -13.60 -4.11 -4.15
N LYS A 12 -14.71 -4.15 -3.40
CA LYS A 12 -15.74 -3.09 -3.43
C LYS A 12 -15.18 -1.73 -2.99
N GLN A 13 -14.37 -1.69 -1.93
CA GLN A 13 -13.75 -0.44 -1.46
C GLN A 13 -12.89 0.23 -2.53
N LYS A 14 -12.06 -0.57 -3.22
CA LYS A 14 -11.25 -0.10 -4.34
C LYS A 14 -12.09 0.46 -5.48
N SER A 15 -13.13 -0.25 -5.90
CA SER A 15 -14.01 0.21 -6.98
C SER A 15 -14.77 1.47 -6.61
N GLN A 16 -15.24 1.58 -5.36
CA GLN A 16 -15.93 2.77 -4.87
C GLN A 16 -15.00 3.99 -4.86
N ALA A 17 -13.79 3.86 -4.31
CA ALA A 17 -12.82 4.95 -4.29
C ALA A 17 -12.44 5.40 -5.70
N ALA A 18 -12.25 4.47 -6.63
CA ALA A 18 -11.95 4.79 -8.02
C ALA A 18 -13.10 5.56 -8.69
N SER A 19 -14.35 5.13 -8.47
CA SER A 19 -15.54 5.82 -9.00
C SER A 19 -15.66 7.25 -8.47
N GLN A 20 -15.46 7.44 -7.16
CA GLN A 20 -15.54 8.76 -6.53
C GLN A 20 -14.46 9.71 -7.05
N VAL A 21 -13.23 9.22 -7.17
CA VAL A 21 -12.13 10.05 -7.72
C VAL A 21 -12.37 10.35 -9.19
N SER A 22 -12.79 9.38 -10.01
CA SER A 22 -13.13 9.64 -11.41
C SER A 22 -14.22 10.70 -11.58
N GLU A 23 -15.26 10.66 -10.74
CA GLU A 23 -16.33 11.67 -10.73
C GLU A 23 -15.79 13.05 -10.36
N LEU A 24 -14.95 13.15 -9.32
CA LEU A 24 -14.28 14.39 -8.93
C LEU A 24 -13.39 14.94 -10.06
N LEU A 25 -12.64 14.07 -10.74
CA LEU A 25 -11.75 14.44 -11.84
C LEU A 25 -12.48 14.82 -13.13
N ALA A 26 -13.75 14.41 -13.28
CA ALA A 26 -14.61 14.83 -14.38
C ALA A 26 -15.28 16.20 -14.12
N SER A 27 -15.14 16.75 -12.91
CA SER A 27 -15.66 18.07 -12.55
C SER A 27 -15.00 19.18 -13.38
N SER A 28 -15.80 20.19 -13.73
CA SER A 28 -15.33 21.41 -14.40
C SER A 28 -14.38 22.25 -13.53
N ALA A 29 -14.28 21.94 -12.23
CA ALA A 29 -13.35 22.58 -11.30
C ALA A 29 -11.87 22.22 -11.58
N ILE A 30 -11.60 21.10 -12.26
CA ILE A 30 -10.23 20.69 -12.64
C ILE A 30 -9.87 21.38 -13.96
N GLN A 31 -8.80 22.18 -13.96
CA GLN A 31 -8.32 22.93 -15.13
C GLN A 31 -6.79 22.80 -15.27
N PRO A 32 -6.28 22.39 -16.46
CA PRO A 32 -7.04 21.95 -17.64
C PRO A 32 -7.81 20.65 -17.36
N ALA A 33 -8.92 20.44 -18.09
CA ALA A 33 -9.71 19.22 -17.95
C ALA A 33 -8.86 18.00 -18.36
N LEU A 34 -8.92 16.94 -17.56
CA LEU A 34 -8.30 15.65 -17.89
C LEU A 34 -9.09 14.97 -19.02
N THR A 35 -8.39 14.17 -19.84
CA THR A 35 -9.06 13.32 -20.83
C THR A 35 -9.73 12.11 -20.17
N GLU A 36 -10.58 11.40 -20.91
CA GLU A 36 -11.21 10.18 -20.40
C GLU A 36 -10.18 9.06 -20.18
N GLU A 37 -9.15 9.00 -21.03
CA GLU A 37 -8.05 8.05 -20.92
C GLU A 37 -7.23 8.30 -19.64
N GLU A 38 -6.95 9.58 -19.32
CA GLU A 38 -6.25 9.94 -18.08
C GLU A 38 -7.06 9.57 -16.84
N ARG A 39 -8.36 9.89 -16.82
CA ARG A 39 -9.26 9.49 -15.72
C ARG A 39 -9.35 7.98 -15.58
N SER A 40 -9.46 7.26 -16.69
CA SER A 40 -9.52 5.79 -16.70
C SER A 40 -8.24 5.16 -16.16
N ARG A 41 -7.07 5.70 -16.55
CA ARG A 41 -5.76 5.30 -16.01
C ARG A 41 -5.69 5.52 -14.51
N ILE A 42 -6.05 6.71 -14.01
CA ILE A 42 -6.07 7.02 -12.56
C ILE A 42 -7.00 6.06 -11.81
N ALA A 43 -8.19 5.79 -12.35
CA ALA A 43 -9.13 4.86 -11.74
C ALA A 43 -8.55 3.43 -11.63
N ALA A 44 -7.80 2.98 -12.64
CA ALA A 44 -7.12 1.69 -12.62
C ALA A 44 -6.02 1.63 -11.55
N LEU A 45 -5.25 2.72 -11.37
CA LEU A 45 -4.25 2.84 -10.31
C LEU A 45 -4.89 2.73 -8.92
N ILE A 46 -6.01 3.41 -8.67
CA ILE A 46 -6.73 3.35 -7.39
C ILE A 46 -7.25 1.94 -7.10
N ARG A 47 -7.70 1.22 -8.14
CA ARG A 47 -8.09 -0.20 -8.00
C ARG A 47 -6.89 -1.13 -7.80
N LYS A 48 -5.68 -0.62 -8.01
CA LYS A 48 -4.41 -1.36 -8.02
C LYS A 48 -4.40 -2.46 -9.09
N GLU A 49 -4.89 -2.13 -10.27
CA GLU A 49 -4.88 -3.03 -11.43
C GLU A 49 -3.47 -3.12 -12.02
N GLY A 50 -3.06 -4.31 -12.44
CA GLY A 50 -1.71 -4.51 -12.99
C GLY A 50 -0.59 -4.41 -11.96
N LEU A 51 -0.83 -4.74 -10.69
CA LEU A 51 0.26 -4.89 -9.73
C LEU A 51 1.28 -5.91 -10.29
N THR A 52 2.58 -5.60 -10.18
CA THR A 52 3.72 -6.31 -10.79
C THR A 52 3.86 -6.25 -12.31
N THR A 53 2.86 -5.78 -13.07
CA THR A 53 2.92 -5.70 -14.54
C THR A 53 2.83 -4.27 -15.10
N ASN A 54 2.31 -3.34 -14.30
CA ASN A 54 2.23 -1.90 -14.60
C ASN A 54 3.16 -1.15 -13.62
N GLU A 55 4.07 -0.37 -14.18
CA GLU A 55 5.08 0.38 -13.42
C GLU A 55 4.45 1.41 -12.48
N GLU A 56 3.46 2.18 -12.93
CA GLU A 56 2.79 3.19 -12.10
C GLU A 56 2.03 2.56 -10.92
N THR A 57 1.34 1.44 -11.15
CA THR A 57 0.67 0.71 -10.07
C THR A 57 1.69 0.19 -9.06
N GLN A 58 2.84 -0.29 -9.53
CA GLN A 58 3.90 -0.78 -8.66
C GLN A 58 4.52 0.36 -7.84
N ILE A 59 4.80 1.52 -8.44
CA ILE A 59 5.25 2.72 -7.73
C ILE A 59 4.24 3.13 -6.66
N LEU A 60 2.94 3.10 -6.97
CA LEU A 60 1.90 3.46 -6.00
C LEU A 60 1.81 2.44 -4.83
N GLU A 61 2.06 1.16 -5.08
CA GLU A 61 2.13 0.16 -4.00
C GLU A 61 3.38 0.37 -3.12
N ASP A 62 4.52 0.68 -3.72
CA ASP A 62 5.75 1.02 -2.99
C ASP A 62 5.51 2.24 -2.09
N VAL A 63 4.97 3.33 -2.64
CA VAL A 63 4.61 4.54 -1.89
C VAL A 63 3.65 4.22 -0.75
N ALA A 64 2.62 3.41 -0.98
CA ALA A 64 1.69 3.02 0.07
C ALA A 64 2.36 2.24 1.21
N CYS A 65 3.35 1.39 0.90
CA CYS A 65 4.13 0.68 1.91
C CYS A 65 5.07 1.61 2.67
N LEU A 66 5.74 2.53 1.98
CA LEU A 66 6.64 3.52 2.58
C LEU A 66 5.88 4.47 3.52
N VAL A 67 4.74 5.00 3.10
CA VAL A 67 3.88 5.85 3.96
C VAL A 67 3.40 5.08 5.18
N PHE A 68 3.05 3.79 5.04
CA PHE A 68 2.69 2.98 6.19
C PHE A 68 3.86 2.86 7.19
N LEU A 69 5.09 2.65 6.70
CA LEU A 69 6.28 2.56 7.55
C LEU A 69 6.60 3.89 8.24
N ASP A 70 6.43 5.01 7.54
CA ASP A 70 6.77 6.36 8.01
C ASP A 70 5.76 6.90 9.04
N ASP A 71 4.48 6.89 8.67
CA ASP A 71 3.45 7.71 9.32
C ASP A 71 2.54 6.87 10.25
N GLN A 72 2.46 5.56 10.02
CA GLN A 72 1.42 4.73 10.63
C GLN A 72 1.98 3.57 11.45
N PHE A 73 3.25 3.24 11.29
CA PHE A 73 3.81 2.00 11.82
C PHE A 73 3.74 1.94 13.35
N ASP A 74 4.27 2.96 14.03
CA ASP A 74 4.39 2.95 15.49
C ASP A 74 3.00 2.90 16.16
N ASP A 75 2.06 3.73 15.69
CA ASP A 75 0.67 3.72 16.16
C ASP A 75 -0.05 2.40 15.84
N PHE A 76 0.29 1.76 14.71
CA PHE A 76 -0.28 0.48 14.35
C PHE A 76 0.25 -0.65 15.22
N GLU A 77 1.55 -0.69 15.50
CA GLU A 77 2.20 -1.70 16.33
C GLU A 77 1.78 -1.60 17.81
N ALA A 78 1.54 -0.39 18.31
CA ALA A 78 1.12 -0.16 19.70
C ALA A 78 -0.31 -0.65 20.02
N LYS A 79 -1.08 -1.13 19.04
CA LYS A 79 -2.45 -1.63 19.26
C LYS A 79 -2.43 -2.94 20.04
N ALA A 80 -3.31 -3.05 21.03
CA ALA A 80 -3.40 -4.20 21.93
C ALA A 80 -3.65 -5.56 21.24
N ASP A 81 -4.18 -5.59 20.01
CA ASP A 81 -4.40 -6.81 19.24
C ASP A 81 -3.24 -7.15 18.29
N ILE A 82 -2.15 -6.38 18.31
CA ILE A 82 -0.95 -6.57 17.50
C ILE A 82 0.18 -7.06 18.40
N ASP A 83 0.40 -8.37 18.40
CA ASP A 83 1.61 -8.95 18.96
C ASP A 83 2.76 -8.88 17.95
N GLU A 84 3.97 -9.17 18.45
CA GLU A 84 5.19 -9.12 17.65
C GLU A 84 5.15 -10.06 16.44
N ASP A 85 4.67 -11.30 16.61
CA ASP A 85 4.60 -12.29 15.53
C ASP A 85 3.65 -11.85 14.41
N LYS A 86 2.49 -11.31 14.79
CA LYS A 86 1.52 -10.72 13.86
C LYS A 86 2.12 -9.52 13.14
N MET A 87 2.86 -8.66 13.84
CA MET A 87 3.51 -7.50 13.24
C MET A 87 4.60 -7.92 12.25
N VAL A 88 5.47 -8.87 12.62
CA VAL A 88 6.46 -9.46 11.73
C VAL A 88 5.78 -10.09 10.50
N GLY A 89 4.67 -10.79 10.69
CA GLY A 89 3.89 -11.36 9.58
C GLY A 89 3.28 -10.31 8.64
N ILE A 90 2.91 -9.14 9.15
CA ILE A 90 2.46 -8.00 8.34
C ILE A 90 3.65 -7.41 7.58
N LEU A 91 4.79 -7.17 8.25
CA LEU A 91 6.00 -6.64 7.64
C LEU A 91 6.51 -7.52 6.50
N LYS A 92 6.53 -8.85 6.64
CA LYS A 92 6.87 -9.77 5.55
C LYS A 92 5.97 -9.58 4.33
N LYS A 93 4.66 -9.43 4.54
CA LYS A 93 3.69 -9.19 3.45
C LYS A 93 3.82 -7.80 2.85
N THR A 94 4.19 -6.80 3.63
CA THR A 94 4.50 -5.44 3.14
C THR A 94 5.75 -5.48 2.27
N TRP A 95 6.82 -6.13 2.73
CA TRP A 95 8.08 -6.28 1.99
C TRP A 95 7.92 -7.02 0.67
N ALA A 96 7.11 -8.08 0.65
CA ALA A 96 6.86 -8.90 -0.53
C ALA A 96 6.18 -8.13 -1.67
N LYS A 97 5.48 -7.02 -1.37
CA LYS A 97 4.81 -6.19 -2.39
C LYS A 97 5.70 -5.09 -2.96
N MET A 98 6.74 -4.71 -2.23
CA MET A 98 7.64 -3.64 -2.64
C MET A 98 8.65 -4.12 -3.69
N THR A 99 9.01 -3.23 -4.61
CA THR A 99 10.18 -3.42 -5.48
C THR A 99 11.49 -3.38 -4.70
N GLU A 100 12.60 -3.72 -5.35
CA GLU A 100 13.93 -3.52 -4.78
C GLU A 100 14.21 -2.05 -4.45
N GLN A 101 13.76 -1.12 -5.29
CA GLN A 101 13.90 0.31 -5.02
C GLN A 101 13.07 0.72 -3.79
N GLY A 102 11.82 0.28 -3.68
CA GLY A 102 10.98 0.54 -2.51
C GLY A 102 11.60 -0.01 -1.21
N ARG A 103 12.16 -1.22 -1.25
CA ARG A 103 12.86 -1.81 -0.10
C ARG A 103 14.13 -1.04 0.28
N SER A 104 14.89 -0.59 -0.72
CA SER A 104 16.09 0.23 -0.50
C SER A 104 15.74 1.55 0.18
N LEU A 105 14.67 2.23 -0.28
CA LEU A 105 14.16 3.44 0.37
C LEU A 105 13.72 3.16 1.81
N ALA A 106 12.96 2.09 2.05
CA ALA A 106 12.49 1.71 3.38
C ALA A 106 13.64 1.51 4.38
N LEU A 107 14.74 0.90 3.96
CA LEU A 107 15.93 0.69 4.81
C LEU A 107 16.71 1.99 5.09
N GLY A 108 16.53 3.02 4.28
CA GLY A 108 17.16 4.34 4.46
C GLY A 108 16.32 5.35 5.24
N MET A 109 15.10 4.99 5.65
CA MET A 109 14.20 5.88 6.39
C MET A 109 14.61 6.05 7.86
N ASP A 110 14.30 7.21 8.42
CA ASP A 110 14.49 7.50 9.84
C ASP A 110 13.33 6.92 10.67
N LEU A 111 13.36 5.61 10.86
CA LEU A 111 12.34 4.87 11.61
C LEU A 111 12.69 4.75 13.10
N SER A 112 11.68 4.49 13.93
CA SER A 112 11.89 4.17 15.35
C SER A 112 12.78 2.92 15.53
N GLU A 113 13.51 2.83 16.65
CA GLU A 113 14.34 1.66 16.94
C GLU A 113 13.52 0.37 17.04
N ARG A 114 12.26 0.47 17.49
CA ARG A 114 11.31 -0.64 17.52
C ARG A 114 10.97 -1.09 16.10
N ALA A 115 10.66 -0.16 15.19
CA ALA A 115 10.38 -0.45 13.80
C ALA A 115 11.57 -1.13 13.11
N LYS A 116 12.78 -0.59 13.26
CA LYS A 116 14.02 -1.17 12.71
C LYS A 116 14.23 -2.61 13.18
N MET A 117 14.04 -2.89 14.47
CA MET A 117 14.15 -4.23 15.03
C MET A 117 13.13 -5.21 14.44
N LEU A 118 11.87 -4.79 14.31
CA LEU A 118 10.80 -5.63 13.74
C LEU A 118 10.99 -5.89 12.25
N ILE A 119 11.48 -4.90 11.50
CA ILE A 119 11.87 -5.06 10.09
C ILE A 119 13.00 -6.08 9.98
N ALA A 120 14.07 -5.95 10.79
CA ALA A 120 15.18 -6.90 10.77
C ALA A 120 14.69 -8.35 11.00
N LYS A 121 13.85 -8.57 12.02
CA LYS A 121 13.22 -9.87 12.29
C LYS A 121 12.41 -10.40 11.10
N ALA A 122 11.68 -9.53 10.40
CA ALA A 122 10.92 -9.92 9.21
C ALA A 122 11.82 -10.38 8.05
N LEU A 123 13.00 -9.79 7.91
CA LEU A 123 13.95 -10.11 6.85
C LEU A 123 14.77 -11.37 7.13
N GLU A 124 15.17 -11.61 8.37
CA GLU A 124 15.94 -12.80 8.77
C GLU A 124 15.17 -14.10 8.50
N ALA A 125 13.86 -14.12 8.76
CA ALA A 125 13.05 -15.31 8.58
C ALA A 125 12.54 -15.50 7.12
N SER A 126 13.21 -14.89 6.15
CA SER A 126 12.95 -15.04 4.70
C SER A 126 14.10 -15.72 3.96
N THR A 127 15.16 -16.13 4.66
CA THR A 127 16.22 -17.02 4.17
C THR A 127 15.95 -18.47 4.56
N GLU A 128 14.89 -19.06 4.00
CA GLU A 128 14.70 -20.53 3.87
C GLU A 128 13.96 -20.83 2.57
#